data_AF-A0A497RJP3-F1
#
_entry.id   AF-A0A497RJP3-F1
#
_cell.length_a   1.000
_cell.length_b   1.000
_cell.length_c   1.000
_cell.angle_alpha   90.00
_cell.angle_beta   90.00
_cell.angle_gamma   90.00
#
_symmetry.space_group_name_H-M   'P 1'
#
loop_
_entity.id
_entity.type
_entity.pdbx_description
1 polymer ?
#
loop_
_entity_poly.entity_id
_entity_poly.type
_entity_poly.pdbx_seq_one_letter_code
_entity_poly.pdbx_strand_id
1 'polypeptide(L)' 'MTVKPVSANKWIDKLKQTIECIKNGVAEQGTLDNIETGEFFVVKKIDDKIICRRYVLVEEVEV' A
#
# COMPACT_ATOMS: atom_id res chain seq x y z
N MET A 1 -3.18 15.07 -25.98
CA MET A 1 -2.13 15.06 -24.94
C MET A 1 -2.23 13.75 -24.20
N THR A 2 -1.28 12.83 -24.38
CA THR A 2 -1.31 11.52 -23.72
C THR A 2 -0.80 11.71 -22.30
N VAL A 3 -1.70 11.64 -21.32
CA VAL A 3 -1.35 11.68 -19.89
C VAL A 3 -0.46 10.47 -19.63
N LYS A 4 0.85 10.69 -19.42
CA LYS A 4 1.75 9.63 -18.99
C LYS A 4 1.33 9.25 -17.56
N PRO A 5 1.12 7.96 -17.24
CA PRO A 5 0.74 7.54 -15.89
C PRO A 5 1.94 7.76 -14.96
N VAL A 6 2.04 8.93 -14.35
CA VAL A 6 3.10 9.26 -13.39
C VAL A 6 2.81 8.67 -12.01
N SER A 7 1.61 8.15 -11.76
CA SER A 7 1.18 7.80 -10.41
C SER A 7 1.34 6.34 -10.03
N ALA A 8 1.33 5.39 -10.98
CA ALA A 8 1.33 3.96 -10.66
C ALA A 8 2.67 3.42 -10.13
N ASN A 9 3.80 3.99 -10.56
CA ASN A 9 5.12 3.44 -10.18
C ASN A 9 5.58 3.88 -8.79
N LYS A 10 5.24 5.11 -8.35
CA LYS A 10 5.71 5.65 -7.07
C LYS A 10 5.17 4.90 -5.85
N TRP A 11 3.91 4.47 -5.89
CA TRP A 11 3.32 3.73 -4.76
C TRP A 11 3.84 2.29 -4.69
N ILE A 12 4.12 1.66 -5.84
CA ILE A 12 4.73 0.33 -5.90
C ILE A 12 6.14 0.38 -5.31
N ASP A 13 6.94 1.40 -5.63
CA ASP A 13 8.27 1.60 -5.03
C ASP A 13 8.18 1.80 -3.51
N LYS A 14 7.25 2.63 -3.02
CA LYS A 14 7.00 2.76 -1.58
C LYS A 14 6.60 1.43 -0.94
N LEU A 15 5.71 0.65 -1.57
CA LEU A 15 5.26 -0.64 -1.05
C LEU A 15 6.42 -1.62 -0.92
N LYS A 16 7.28 -1.70 -1.94
CA LYS A 16 8.50 -2.52 -1.91
C LYS A 16 9.43 -2.08 -0.78
N GLN A 17 9.66 -0.77 -0.64
CA GLN A 17 10.49 -0.23 0.42
C GLN A 17 9.93 -0.57 1.81
N THR A 18 8.62 -0.46 2.02
CA THR A 18 7.96 -0.84 3.27
C THR A 18 8.14 -2.33 3.56
N ILE A 19 7.96 -3.20 2.56
CA ILE A 19 8.19 -4.65 2.71
C ILE A 19 9.65 -4.93 3.08
N GLU A 20 10.61 -4.26 2.46
CA GLU A 20 12.04 -4.41 2.81
C GLU A 20 12.35 -3.92 4.21
N CYS A 21 11.82 -2.77 4.65
CA CYS A 21 11.98 -2.29 6.02
C CYS A 21 11.45 -3.32 7.03
N ILE A 22 10.28 -3.92 6.73
CA ILE A 22 9.67 -4.93 7.59
C ILE A 22 10.48 -6.23 7.59
N LYS A 23 10.99 -6.64 6.43
CA LYS A 23 11.84 -7.83 6.29
C LYS A 23 13.15 -7.70 7.07
N ASN A 24 13.76 -6.51 7.04
CA ASN A 24 15.00 -6.20 7.76
C ASN A 24 14.79 -5.90 9.25
N GLY A 25 13.54 -5.95 9.76
CA GLY A 25 13.24 -5.69 11.16
C GLY A 25 13.32 -4.22 11.56
N VAL A 26 13.32 -3.30 10.59
CA VAL A 26 13.28 -1.85 10.82
C VAL A 26 11.89 -1.40 11.27
N ALA A 27 10.85 -2.12 10.84
CA ALA A 27 9.46 -1.88 11.23
C ALA A 27 8.69 -3.20 11.37
N GLU A 28 7.68 -3.26 12.24
CA GLU A 28 6.81 -4.44 12.38
C GLU A 28 5.57 -4.36 11.46
N GLN A 29 5.15 -3.14 11.10
CA GLN A 29 4.02 -2.86 10.21
C GLN A 29 4.22 -1.55 9.45
N GLY A 30 3.49 -1.39 8.34
CA GLY A 30 3.44 -0.17 7.56
C GLY A 30 2.11 -0.04 6.81
N THR A 31 1.61 1.18 6.70
CA THR A 31 0.38 1.49 5.97
C THR A 31 0.73 2.39 4.79
N LEU A 32 0.18 2.07 3.62
CA LEU A 32 0.28 2.92 2.43
C LEU A 32 -1.12 3.27 1.94
N ASP A 33 -1.43 4.55 1.96
CA ASP A 33 -2.62 5.09 1.31
C ASP A 33 -2.29 5.50 -0.14
N ASN A 34 -3.16 5.11 -1.05
CA ASN A 34 -3.21 5.61 -2.41
C ASN A 34 -4.46 6.47 -2.56
N ILE A 35 -4.31 7.76 -2.23
CA ILE A 35 -5.37 8.77 -2.26
C ILE A 35 -5.96 8.90 -3.67
N GLU A 36 -5.17 8.70 -4.73
CA GLU A 36 -5.65 8.82 -6.11
C GLU A 36 -6.65 7.72 -6.49
N THR A 37 -6.57 6.54 -5.87
CA THR A 37 -7.46 5.41 -6.18
C THR A 37 -8.42 5.06 -5.05
N GLY A 38 -8.32 5.73 -3.89
CA GLY A 38 -9.09 5.38 -2.69
C GLY A 38 -8.69 4.03 -2.08
N GLU A 39 -7.51 3.52 -2.44
CA GLU A 39 -7.02 2.23 -1.98
C GLU A 39 -6.07 2.42 -0.81
N PHE A 40 -6.12 1.54 0.19
CA PHE A 40 -5.09 1.49 1.22
C PHE A 40 -4.53 0.08 1.38
N PHE A 41 -3.23 0.00 1.60
CA PHE A 41 -2.49 -1.23 1.82
C PHE A 41 -1.96 -1.27 3.25
N VAL A 42 -2.16 -2.40 3.92
CA VAL A 42 -1.55 -2.67 5.22
C VAL A 42 -0.56 -3.81 5.04
N VAL A 43 0.71 -3.50 5.29
CA VAL A 43 1.79 -4.48 5.31
C VAL A 43 2.15 -4.74 6.76
N LYS A 44 2.18 -6.00 7.17
CA LYS A 44 2.52 -6.38 8.54
C LYS A 44 3.29 -7.69 8.57
N LYS A 45 4.25 -7.78 9.48
CA LYS A 45 4.94 -9.03 9.78
C LYS A 45 4.10 -9.81 10.79
N ILE A 46 3.80 -11.05 10.47
CA ILE A 46 3.14 -12.00 11.37
C ILE A 46 4.02 -13.24 11.38
N ASP A 47 4.66 -13.49 12.52
CA ASP A 47 5.72 -14.49 12.67
C ASP A 47 6.86 -14.23 11.65
N ASP A 48 7.14 -15.19 10.78
CA ASP A 48 8.15 -15.09 9.71
C ASP A 48 7.55 -14.69 8.35
N LYS A 49 6.26 -14.35 8.30
CA LYS A 49 5.54 -14.03 7.06
C LYS A 49 5.22 -12.55 6.97
N ILE A 50 5.39 -11.99 5.78
CA ILE A 50 4.93 -10.63 5.47
C ILE A 50 3.57 -10.72 4.79
N ILE A 51 2.55 -10.17 5.44
CA ILE A 51 1.19 -10.11 4.93
C ILE A 51 0.95 -8.70 4.39
N CYS A 52 0.57 -8.61 3.12
CA CYS A 52 0.08 -7.38 2.50
C CYS A 52 -1.42 -7.51 2.24
N ARG A 53 -2.24 -6.64 2.84
CA ARG A 53 -3.68 -6.59 2.60
C ARG A 53 -4.02 -5.29 1.89
N ARG A 54 -4.73 -5.40 0.77
CA ARG A 54 -5.33 -4.30 0.05
C ARG A 54 -6.76 -4.10 0.54
N TYR A 55 -7.13 -2.86 0.72
CA TYR A 55 -8.47 -2.42 1.08
C TYR A 55 -8.86 -1.31 0.11
N VAL A 56 -10.13 -1.28 -0.27
CA VAL A 56 -10.68 -0.25 -1.14
C VAL A 56 -11.76 0.46 -0.33
N LEU A 57 -11.65 1.77 -0.20
CA LEU A 57 -12.74 2.57 0.36
C LEU A 57 -13.88 2.56 -0.65
N VAL A 58 -14.96 1.88 -0.30
CA VAL A 58 -16.25 2.05 -0.97
C VAL A 58 -16.97 3.18 -0.24
N GLU A 59 -17.20 4.29 -0.93
CA GLU A 59 -18.12 5.33 -0.43
C GLU A 59 -19.47 4.68 -0.13
N GLU A 60 -20.00 4.93 1.06
CA GLU A 60 -21.35 4.52 1.43
C GLU A 60 -22.32 5.36 0.61
N VAL A 61 -22.97 4.75 -0.38
CA VAL A 61 -24.03 5.42 -1.15
C VAL A 61 -25.31 5.27 -0.35
N GLU A 62 -25.74 6.32 0.35
CA GLU A 62 -27.11 6.39 0.88
C GLU A 62 -28.10 6.31 -0.30
N VAL A 63 -28.95 5.28 -0.29
CA VAL A 63 -30.04 5.04 -1.26
C VAL A 63 -31.35 5.65 -0.80
#